data_AF-R9IFM3-F1
#
_entry.id   AF-R9IFM3-F1
#
_cell.length_a   1.000
_cell.length_b   1.000
_cell.length_c   1.000
_cell.angle_alpha   90.00
_cell.angle_beta   90.00
_cell.angle_gamma   90.00
#
_symmetry.space_group_name_H-M   'P 1'
#
loop_
_entity.id
_entity.type
_entity.pdbx_description
1 polymer ?
#
loop_
_entity_poly.entity_id
_entity_poly.type
_entity_poly.pdbx_seq_one_letter_code
_entity_poly.pdbx_strand_id
1 'polypeptide(L)'
;MEVSYYEQKTFWSLCSYMVRSRKGIEMLVNLINVAYCAMKILPYQDEAFSKYRAESVQEFRFALSGQIREQVFYAIFVENIKTRIKSNTIINALKQLIQQQGYHL
;
A
#
# COMPACT_ATOMS: atom_id res chain seq x y z
N MET A 1 -16.65 20.22 -5.08
CA MET A 1 -16.95 19.60 -3.77
C MET A 1 -17.56 18.21 -3.92
N GLU A 2 -18.57 18.05 -4.78
CA GLU A 2 -19.26 16.77 -5.01
C GLU A 2 -18.36 15.62 -5.49
N VAL A 3 -17.51 15.85 -6.50
CA VAL A 3 -16.58 14.82 -7.02
C VAL A 3 -15.64 14.29 -5.93
N SER A 4 -15.08 15.17 -5.10
CA SER A 4 -14.19 14.78 -4.00
C SER A 4 -14.92 13.97 -2.91
N TYR A 5 -16.20 14.24 -2.67
CA TYR A 5 -17.03 13.51 -1.71
C TYR A 5 -17.28 12.06 -2.19
N TYR A 6 -17.62 11.88 -3.46
CA TYR A 6 -17.82 10.54 -4.03
C TYR A 6 -16.51 9.75 -4.12
N GLU A 7 -15.42 10.40 -4.52
CA GLU A 7 -14.09 9.77 -4.55
C GLU A 7 -13.66 9.24 -3.18
N GLN A 8 -13.90 9.99 -2.10
CA GLN A 8 -13.61 9.57 -0.72
C GLN A 8 -14.42 8.34 -0.31
N LYS A 9 -15.72 8.32 -0.64
CA LYS A 9 -16.63 7.24 -0.27
C LYS A 9 -16.26 5.91 -0.94
N THR A 10 -15.66 5.96 -2.13
CA THR A 10 -15.23 4.77 -2.90
C THR A 10 -13.71 4.57 -2.90
N PHE A 11 -12.98 5.27 -2.04
CA PHE A 11 -11.53 5.40 -2.12
C PHE A 11 -10.80 4.10 -1.84
N TRP A 12 -10.91 3.56 -0.64
CA TRP A 12 -10.46 2.22 -0.32
C TRP A 12 -11.58 1.51 0.41
N SER A 13 -11.77 0.22 0.08
CA SER A 13 -12.62 -0.67 0.87
C SER A 13 -11.90 -0.98 2.20
N LEU A 14 -11.71 0.04 3.03
CA LEU A 14 -11.08 -0.11 4.35
C LEU A 14 -12.01 -0.83 5.33
N CYS A 15 -13.27 -1.03 4.97
CA CYS A 15 -14.27 -1.70 5.80
C CYS A 15 -15.12 -2.66 4.98
N SER A 16 -14.71 -3.92 4.98
CA SER A 16 -15.58 -5.06 4.65
C SER A 16 -16.56 -5.38 5.79
N TYR A 17 -16.42 -4.77 6.97
CA TYR A 17 -17.23 -5.02 8.15
C TYR A 17 -18.03 -3.78 8.58
N MET A 18 -19.30 -3.99 8.98
CA MET A 18 -20.22 -2.92 9.36
C MET A 18 -19.97 -2.46 10.79
N VAL A 19 -19.36 -1.28 10.97
CA VAL A 19 -19.19 -0.64 12.28
C VAL A 19 -20.53 -0.06 12.73
N ARG A 20 -21.02 -0.48 13.91
CA ARG A 20 -22.38 -0.12 14.40
C ARG A 20 -22.41 0.92 15.52
N SER A 21 -21.28 1.22 16.15
CA SER A 21 -21.21 2.25 17.20
C SER A 21 -21.02 3.63 16.57
N ARG A 22 -21.70 4.65 17.10
CA ARG A 22 -21.54 6.04 16.64
C ARG A 22 -20.08 6.48 16.65
N LYS A 23 -19.37 6.20 17.74
CA LYS A 23 -17.94 6.48 17.89
C LYS A 23 -17.09 5.76 16.85
N GLY A 24 -17.39 4.48 16.58
CA GLY A 24 -16.66 3.71 15.57
C GLY A 24 -16.89 4.23 14.15
N ILE A 25 -18.12 4.62 13.82
CA ILE A 25 -18.46 5.22 12.52
C ILE A 25 -17.71 6.55 12.35
N GLU A 26 -17.71 7.39 13.38
CA GLU A 26 -16.99 8.68 13.37
C GLU A 26 -15.48 8.49 13.17
N MET A 27 -14.87 7.58 13.92
CA MET A 27 -13.45 7.26 13.76
C MET A 27 -13.12 6.74 12.35
N LEU A 28 -13.98 5.90 11.79
CA LEU A 28 -13.80 5.36 10.45
C LEU A 28 -13.88 6.46 9.38
N VAL A 29 -14.87 7.34 9.47
CA VAL A 29 -15.01 8.47 8.54
C VAL A 29 -13.79 9.39 8.64
N ASN A 30 -13.32 9.69 9.84
CA ASN A 30 -12.12 10.50 10.05
C ASN A 30 -10.87 9.84 9.45
N LEU A 31 -10.70 8.52 9.63
CA LEU A 31 -9.59 7.77 9.06
C LEU A 31 -9.60 7.82 7.53
N ILE A 32 -10.76 7.59 6.90
CA ILE A 32 -10.91 7.65 5.44
C ILE A 32 -10.54 9.04 4.93
N ASN A 33 -11.02 10.09 5.61
CA ASN A 33 -10.73 11.47 5.23
C ASN A 33 -9.23 11.79 5.31
N VAL A 34 -8.58 11.42 6.42
CA VAL A 34 -7.13 11.63 6.59
C VAL A 34 -6.35 10.83 5.54
N ALA A 35 -6.68 9.57 5.30
CA ALA A 35 -6.01 8.73 4.32
C ALA A 35 -6.16 9.28 2.89
N TYR A 36 -7.35 9.76 2.52
CA TYR A 36 -7.60 10.39 1.23
C TYR A 36 -6.80 11.69 1.06
N CYS A 37 -6.81 12.56 2.07
CA CYS A 37 -6.03 13.81 2.04
C CYS A 37 -4.52 13.54 1.95
N ALA A 38 -4.02 12.60 2.75
CA ALA A 38 -2.62 12.19 2.73
C ALA A 38 -2.22 11.64 1.37
N MET A 39 -3.07 10.84 0.75
CA MET A 39 -2.83 10.38 -0.62
C MET A 39 -2.82 11.54 -1.60
N LYS A 40 -3.80 12.46 -1.61
CA LYS A 40 -3.78 13.57 -2.58
C LYS A 40 -2.57 14.48 -2.50
N ILE A 41 -2.03 14.71 -1.30
CA ILE A 41 -0.88 15.59 -1.12
C ILE A 41 0.44 14.90 -1.46
N LEU A 42 0.49 13.55 -1.41
CA LEU A 42 1.71 12.77 -1.57
C LEU A 42 2.51 13.07 -2.86
N PRO A 43 1.91 13.21 -4.07
CA PRO A 43 2.63 13.56 -5.29
C PRO A 43 3.37 14.90 -5.23
N TYR A 44 2.96 15.80 -4.33
CA TYR A 44 3.55 17.11 -4.15
C TYR A 44 4.64 17.11 -3.07
N GLN A 45 4.64 16.12 -2.17
CA GLN A 45 5.60 16.02 -1.06
C GLN A 45 6.79 15.13 -1.38
N ASP A 46 6.62 14.15 -2.28
CA ASP A 46 7.65 13.17 -2.60
C ASP A 46 7.87 13.10 -4.12
N GLU A 47 9.13 13.31 -4.53
CA GLU A 47 9.54 13.31 -5.93
C GLU A 47 9.31 11.97 -6.63
N ALA A 48 9.33 10.86 -5.89
CA ALA A 48 9.02 9.53 -6.42
C ALA A 48 7.60 9.43 -7.01
N PHE A 49 6.70 10.28 -6.52
CA PHE A 49 5.31 10.36 -6.99
C PHE A 49 5.01 11.60 -7.84
N SER A 50 6.02 12.42 -8.15
CA SER A 50 5.84 13.68 -8.89
C SER A 50 5.15 13.53 -10.24
N LYS A 51 5.34 12.39 -10.93
CA LYS A 51 4.66 12.05 -12.18
C LYS A 51 3.13 12.03 -12.06
N TYR A 52 2.59 11.81 -10.85
CA TYR A 52 1.15 11.75 -10.60
C TYR A 52 0.50 13.10 -10.29
N ARG A 53 1.24 14.22 -10.30
CA ARG A 53 0.68 15.56 -10.03
C ARG A 53 -0.36 15.99 -11.05
N ALA A 54 -0.19 15.59 -12.31
CA ALA A 54 -1.11 15.89 -13.42
C ALA A 54 -2.12 14.76 -13.70
N GLU A 55 -1.97 13.62 -13.02
CA GLU A 55 -2.81 12.44 -13.26
C GLU A 55 -4.11 12.48 -12.48
N SER A 56 -5.05 11.63 -12.87
CA SER A 56 -6.30 11.49 -12.13
C SER A 56 -6.06 10.91 -10.72
N VAL A 57 -6.89 11.32 -9.77
CA VAL A 57 -6.88 10.78 -8.40
C VAL A 57 -7.07 9.26 -8.40
N GLN A 58 -7.91 8.75 -9.32
CA GLN A 58 -8.19 7.31 -9.43
C GLN A 58 -6.96 6.53 -9.91
N GLU A 59 -6.23 7.06 -10.88
CA GLU A 59 -5.01 6.45 -11.40
C GLU A 59 -3.90 6.43 -10.36
N PHE A 60 -3.69 7.55 -9.67
CA PHE A 60 -2.71 7.59 -8.59
C PHE A 60 -3.09 6.63 -7.46
N ARG A 61 -4.39 6.55 -7.11
CA ARG A 61 -4.91 5.61 -6.11
C ARG A 61 -4.58 4.17 -6.48
N PHE A 62 -4.80 3.80 -7.74
CA PHE A 62 -4.54 2.46 -8.22
C PHE A 62 -3.04 2.10 -8.13
N ALA A 63 -2.18 3.00 -8.61
CA ALA A 63 -0.73 2.81 -8.55
C ALA A 63 -0.22 2.70 -7.10
N LEU A 64 -0.64 3.62 -6.23
CA LEU A 64 -0.28 3.60 -4.81
C LEU A 64 -0.78 2.33 -4.11
N SER A 65 -1.99 1.87 -4.45
CA SER A 65 -2.53 0.60 -3.92
C SER A 65 -1.71 -0.61 -4.36
N GLY A 66 -1.15 -0.60 -5.57
CA GLY A 66 -0.19 -1.62 -6.03
C GLY A 66 1.04 -1.67 -5.13
N GLN A 67 1.69 -0.52 -4.94
CA GLN A 67 2.91 -0.42 -4.13
C GLN A 67 2.67 -0.80 -2.66
N ILE A 68 1.57 -0.36 -2.05
CA ILE A 68 1.22 -0.74 -0.67
C ILE A 68 1.06 -2.27 -0.56
N ARG A 69 0.39 -2.91 -1.52
CA ARG A 69 0.20 -4.38 -1.50
C ARG A 69 1.53 -5.12 -1.62
N GLU A 70 2.44 -4.67 -2.49
CA GLU A 70 3.79 -5.24 -2.59
C GLU A 70 4.56 -5.10 -1.29
N GLN A 71 4.56 -3.91 -0.69
CA GLN A 71 5.25 -3.67 0.58
C GLN A 71 4.71 -4.55 1.72
N VAL A 72 3.39 -4.65 1.84
CA VAL A 72 2.73 -5.53 2.82
C VAL A 72 3.11 -6.99 2.58
N PHE A 73 3.09 -7.43 1.31
CA PHE A 73 3.50 -8.79 0.96
C PHE A 73 4.95 -9.07 1.38
N TYR A 74 5.89 -8.19 1.05
CA TYR A 74 7.30 -8.36 1.41
C TYR A 74 7.51 -8.35 2.93
N ALA A 75 6.84 -7.45 3.65
CA ALA A 75 6.92 -7.39 5.11
C ALA A 75 6.45 -8.71 5.75
N ILE A 76 5.28 -9.20 5.33
CA ILE A 76 4.71 -10.48 5.80
C ILE A 76 5.62 -11.65 5.42
N PHE A 77 6.16 -11.67 4.20
CA PHE A 77 7.06 -12.71 3.73
C PHE A 77 8.33 -12.78 4.58
N VAL A 78 8.99 -11.64 4.79
CA VAL A 78 10.21 -11.54 5.61
C VAL A 78 9.92 -11.97 7.06
N GLU A 79 8.79 -11.55 7.63
CA GLU A 79 8.38 -11.94 8.98
C GLU A 79 8.17 -13.46 9.08
N ASN A 80 7.47 -14.06 8.12
CA ASN A 80 7.24 -15.51 8.07
C ASN A 80 8.55 -16.29 7.94
N ILE A 81 9.51 -15.81 7.12
CA ILE A 81 10.83 -16.43 7.02
C ILE A 81 11.54 -16.41 8.36
N LYS A 82 11.60 -15.23 9.01
CA LYS A 82 12.30 -15.08 10.29
C LYS A 82 11.72 -15.99 11.38
N THR A 83 10.40 -16.14 11.41
CA THR A 83 9.70 -16.81 12.51
C THR A 83 9.49 -18.30 12.30
N ARG A 84 9.28 -18.77 11.06
CA ARG A 84 8.85 -20.15 10.78
C ARG A 84 9.91 -21.02 10.12
N ILE A 85 10.87 -20.44 9.40
CA ILE A 85 11.82 -21.18 8.59
C ILE A 85 13.21 -20.91 9.14
N LYS A 86 13.99 -21.95 9.44
CA LYS A 86 15.43 -21.77 9.75
C LYS A 86 16.05 -20.97 8.59
N SER A 87 16.31 -19.69 8.84
CA SER A 87 16.60 -18.66 7.83
C SER A 87 17.77 -19.05 6.91
N ASN A 88 18.68 -19.91 7.38
CA ASN A 88 19.79 -20.45 6.59
C ASN A 88 19.38 -21.08 5.26
N THR A 89 18.28 -21.85 5.19
CA THR A 89 17.90 -22.52 3.93
C THR A 89 17.46 -21.49 2.89
N ILE A 90 16.73 -20.46 3.31
CA ILE A 90 16.25 -19.40 2.42
C ILE A 90 17.37 -18.45 2.04
N ILE A 91 18.26 -18.12 2.97
CA ILE A 91 19.47 -17.36 2.69
C ILE A 91 20.33 -18.08 1.64
N ASN A 92 20.48 -19.41 1.76
CA ASN A 92 21.24 -20.20 0.79
C ASN A 92 20.54 -20.27 -0.57
N ALA A 93 19.21 -20.41 -0.60
CA ALA A 93 18.43 -20.37 -1.83
C ALA A 93 18.52 -18.99 -2.52
N LEU A 94 18.43 -17.90 -1.77
CA LEU A 94 18.60 -16.53 -2.28
C LEU A 94 20.02 -16.31 -2.82
N LYS A 95 21.05 -16.79 -2.11
CA LYS A 95 22.44 -16.75 -2.60
C LYS A 95 22.59 -17.50 -3.93
N GLN A 96 21.99 -18.67 -4.06
CA GLN A 96 21.99 -19.44 -5.31
C GLN A 96 21.24 -18.71 -6.43
N LEU A 97 20.11 -18.09 -6.12
CA LEU A 97 19.31 -17.35 -7.10
C LEU A 97 20.08 -16.11 -7.63
N ILE A 98 20.76 -15.38 -6.75
CA ILE A 98 21.61 -14.23 -7.12
C ILE A 98 22.81 -14.70 -7.95
N GLN A 99 23.45 -15.82 -7.58
CA GLN A 99 24.52 -16.40 -8.39
C GLN A 99 24.01 -16.77 -9.80
N GLN A 100 22.87 -17.44 -9.90
CA GLN A 100 22.25 -17.81 -11.19
C GLN A 100 21.94 -16.59 -12.05
N GLN A 101 21.42 -15.50 -11.46
CA GLN A 101 21.15 -14.26 -12.19
C GLN A 101 22.43 -13.52 -12.60
N GLY A 102 23.49 -13.60 -11.79
CA GLY A 102 24.80 -13.02 -12.12
C GLY A 102 25.60 -13.77 -13.19
N TYR A 103 25.26 -15.04 -13.48
CA TYR A 103 25.82 -15.78 -14.63
C TYR A 103 25.07 -15.52 -15.95
N HIS A 104 23.91 -14.87 -15.89
CA HIS A 104 23.06 -14.54 -17.05
C HIS A 104 23.18 -13.09 -17.51
N LEU A 105 24.10 -12.30 -16.92
CA LEU A 105 24.50 -10.97 -17.35
C LEU A 105 25.93 -11.01 -17.91
#